data_AF-A0A1H3DYX0-F1
#
_entry.id   AF-A0A1H3DYX0-F1
#
_cell.length_a   1.000
_cell.length_b   1.000
_cell.length_c   1.000
_cell.angle_alpha   90.00
_cell.angle_beta   90.00
_cell.angle_gamma   90.00
#
_symmetry.space_group_name_H-M   'P 1'
#
loop_
_entity.id
_entity.type
_entity.pdbx_description
1 polymer ?
#
loop_
_entity_poly.entity_id
_entity_poly.type
_entity_poly.pdbx_seq_one_letter_code
_entity_poly.pdbx_strand_id
1 'polypeptide(L)'
;MTPRIPLTVEIYHHLLDVVKEKLLQSLEHEYESVTEIVNLASIKFIKDTNAPLPYNPARISQSKMKQILCDDLFPRRKTLVSVDKALFDSFKRMILERSFQLYEVDKNEVVISNRYAVETALWLTVRANELIRNDPYFDDELLLQQLDIQQIIIGSLNNVASIVGHSPTARQYEKHRKAAGGPSLSFIKNEFGTFNEAKRFAGLEERPRGKNQKYI
;
A
#
# COMPACT_ATOMS: atom_id res chain seq x y z
N MET A 1 -21.66 -27.49 1.83
CA MET A 1 -21.00 -26.18 2.02
C MET A 1 -19.50 -26.40 2.00
N THR A 2 -18.78 -25.72 1.12
CA THR A 2 -17.31 -25.75 1.10
C THR A 2 -16.78 -25.09 2.38
N PRO A 3 -15.69 -25.62 2.98
CA PRO A 3 -15.14 -25.06 4.20
C PRO A 3 -14.60 -23.65 3.93
N ARG A 4 -15.08 -22.69 4.72
CA ARG A 4 -14.53 -21.33 4.74
C ARG A 4 -13.37 -21.26 5.71
N ILE A 5 -12.28 -20.61 5.30
CA ILE A 5 -11.11 -20.36 6.15
C ILE A 5 -11.01 -18.86 6.48
N PRO A 6 -10.77 -18.48 7.74
CA PRO A 6 -10.54 -17.10 8.10
C PRO A 6 -9.12 -16.67 7.69
N LEU A 7 -9.01 -15.49 7.09
CA LEU A 7 -7.75 -14.86 6.70
C LEU A 7 -7.66 -13.48 7.32
N THR A 8 -6.62 -13.24 8.13
CA THR A 8 -6.28 -11.89 8.57
C THR A 8 -5.31 -11.29 7.56
N VAL A 9 -5.75 -10.25 6.86
CA VAL A 9 -4.96 -9.57 5.81
C VAL A 9 -4.88 -8.07 6.09
N GLU A 10 -3.78 -7.44 5.67
CA GLU A 10 -3.61 -5.99 5.72
C GLU A 10 -3.96 -5.42 4.34
N ILE A 11 -5.06 -4.66 4.26
CA ILE A 11 -5.60 -4.11 3.02
C ILE A 11 -5.43 -2.59 3.04
N TYR A 12 -5.19 -1.97 1.90
CA TYR A 12 -5.16 -0.51 1.79
C TYR A 12 -6.40 0.16 2.36
N HIS A 13 -6.17 1.15 3.21
CA HIS A 13 -7.19 1.94 3.87
C HIS A 13 -8.16 2.52 2.85
N HIS A 14 -7.64 3.19 1.83
CA HIS A 14 -8.43 3.85 0.79
C HIS A 14 -9.34 2.90 0.01
N LEU A 15 -8.85 1.71 -0.32
CA LEU A 15 -9.64 0.69 -1.01
C LEU A 15 -10.74 0.14 -0.08
N LEU A 16 -10.37 -0.16 1.16
CA LEU A 16 -11.28 -0.72 2.16
C LEU A 16 -12.39 0.28 2.54
N ASP A 17 -12.09 1.56 2.62
CA ASP A 17 -13.06 2.61 2.92
C ASP A 17 -14.08 2.77 1.79
N VAL A 18 -13.64 2.80 0.53
CA VAL A 18 -14.58 2.83 -0.61
C VAL A 18 -15.51 1.62 -0.57
N VAL A 19 -14.96 0.42 -0.34
CA VAL A 19 -15.78 -0.79 -0.21
C VAL A 19 -16.81 -0.65 0.91
N LYS A 20 -16.39 -0.21 2.09
CA LYS A 20 -17.29 -0.11 3.24
C LYS A 20 -18.34 0.99 3.09
N GLU A 21 -17.95 2.17 2.63
CA GLU A 21 -18.82 3.35 2.57
C GLU A 21 -19.69 3.39 1.32
N LYS A 22 -19.20 2.86 0.19
CA LYS A 22 -19.88 2.98 -1.10
C LYS A 22 -20.55 1.71 -1.57
N LEU A 23 -20.03 0.53 -1.21
CA LEU A 23 -20.63 -0.74 -1.62
C LEU A 23 -21.49 -1.31 -0.49
N LEU A 24 -20.91 -1.54 0.69
CA LEU A 24 -21.62 -2.19 1.81
C LEU A 24 -22.67 -1.30 2.47
N GLN A 25 -22.47 0.02 2.49
CA GLN A 25 -23.43 0.97 3.06
C GLN A 25 -24.44 1.49 2.03
N SER A 26 -24.33 1.11 0.74
CA SER A 26 -25.31 1.52 -0.26
C SER A 26 -26.68 0.85 -0.02
N LEU A 27 -27.74 1.62 -0.26
CA LEU A 27 -29.13 1.17 -0.06
C LEU A 27 -29.58 0.09 -1.06
N GLU A 28 -28.75 -0.24 -2.05
CA GLU A 28 -29.07 -1.19 -3.14
C GLU A 28 -28.57 -2.64 -2.90
N HIS A 29 -27.90 -2.91 -1.77
CA HIS A 29 -27.67 -4.25 -1.19
C HIS A 29 -27.18 -5.37 -2.16
N GLU A 30 -26.21 -5.09 -3.05
CA GLU A 30 -25.58 -6.18 -3.84
C GLU A 30 -24.59 -7.02 -2.99
N TYR A 31 -24.08 -6.48 -1.87
CA TYR A 31 -23.06 -7.13 -1.05
C TYR A 31 -23.33 -6.97 0.45
N GLU A 32 -23.29 -8.07 1.20
CA GLU A 32 -23.48 -8.10 2.65
C GLU A 32 -22.15 -7.92 3.41
N SER A 33 -21.01 -8.28 2.80
CA SER A 33 -19.71 -8.21 3.46
C SER A 33 -18.51 -8.19 2.51
N VAL A 34 -17.34 -7.81 3.04
CA VAL A 34 -16.03 -7.94 2.35
C VAL A 34 -15.78 -9.40 1.92
N THR A 35 -16.17 -10.37 2.75
CA THR A 35 -16.10 -11.80 2.45
C THR A 35 -16.88 -12.16 1.18
N GLU A 36 -18.09 -11.66 1.07
CA GLU A 36 -18.94 -11.92 -0.10
C GLU A 36 -18.37 -11.27 -1.36
N ILE A 37 -17.93 -10.01 -1.27
CA ILE A 37 -17.25 -9.31 -2.36
C ILE A 37 -16.07 -10.14 -2.88
N VAL A 38 -15.22 -10.65 -1.98
CA VAL A 38 -14.05 -11.44 -2.38
C VAL A 38 -14.45 -12.73 -3.09
N ASN A 39 -15.46 -13.45 -2.60
CA ASN A 39 -15.92 -14.69 -3.24
C ASN A 39 -16.56 -14.43 -4.60
N LEU A 40 -17.44 -13.42 -4.72
CA LEU A 40 -18.11 -13.08 -5.97
C LEU A 40 -17.11 -12.58 -7.02
N ALA A 41 -16.18 -11.70 -6.64
CA ALA A 41 -15.11 -11.25 -7.52
C ALA A 41 -14.21 -12.41 -7.96
N SER A 42 -13.90 -13.35 -7.08
CA SER A 42 -13.13 -14.57 -7.42
C SER A 42 -13.84 -15.39 -8.50
N ILE A 43 -15.15 -15.61 -8.36
CA ILE A 43 -15.96 -16.34 -9.34
C ILE A 43 -15.98 -15.59 -10.69
N LYS A 44 -16.22 -14.28 -10.67
CA LYS A 44 -16.25 -13.44 -11.88
C LYS A 44 -14.90 -13.48 -12.60
N PHE A 45 -13.80 -13.29 -11.86
CA PHE A 45 -12.44 -13.29 -12.41
C PHE A 45 -12.01 -14.63 -13.01
N ILE A 46 -12.33 -15.76 -12.36
CA ILE A 46 -11.99 -17.08 -12.90
C ILE A 46 -12.68 -17.33 -14.25
N LYS A 47 -13.89 -16.77 -14.45
CA LYS A 47 -14.64 -16.90 -15.70
C LYS A 47 -14.17 -15.93 -16.78
N ASP A 48 -13.67 -14.75 -16.38
CA ASP A 48 -13.23 -13.72 -17.30
C ASP A 48 -11.74 -13.87 -17.63
N THR A 49 -11.48 -14.45 -18.80
CA THR A 49 -10.13 -14.64 -19.31
C THR A 49 -9.48 -13.35 -19.83
N ASN A 50 -10.06 -12.17 -19.65
CA ASN A 50 -9.45 -10.88 -19.96
C ASN A 50 -9.50 -9.89 -18.80
N ALA A 51 -9.91 -10.32 -17.60
CA ALA A 51 -9.99 -9.44 -16.45
C ALA A 51 -8.62 -8.79 -16.15
N PRO A 52 -8.59 -7.46 -15.92
CA PRO A 52 -7.35 -6.75 -15.65
C PRO A 52 -6.84 -7.05 -14.24
N LEU A 53 -5.57 -6.75 -14.00
CA LEU A 53 -4.98 -6.76 -12.66
C LEU A 53 -4.73 -5.33 -12.17
N PRO A 54 -4.76 -5.09 -10.85
CA PRO A 54 -4.62 -3.76 -10.28
C PRO A 54 -3.19 -3.20 -10.37
N TYR A 55 -2.16 -4.04 -10.38
CA TYR A 55 -0.74 -3.67 -10.49
C TYR A 55 0.12 -4.93 -10.61
N ASN A 56 1.38 -4.81 -11.03
CA ASN A 56 2.31 -5.93 -11.07
C ASN A 56 2.52 -6.54 -9.67
N PRO A 57 2.20 -7.84 -9.42
CA PRO A 57 2.40 -8.45 -8.10
C PRO A 57 3.88 -8.54 -7.69
N ALA A 58 4.81 -8.57 -8.65
CA ALA A 58 6.26 -8.54 -8.41
C ALA A 58 6.79 -7.12 -8.13
N ARG A 59 5.96 -6.07 -8.23
CA ARG A 59 6.39 -4.69 -7.96
C ARG A 59 7.00 -4.52 -6.57
N ILE A 60 6.54 -5.34 -5.62
CA ILE A 60 6.95 -5.31 -4.21
C ILE A 60 8.25 -6.10 -3.96
N SER A 61 8.69 -6.97 -4.88
CA SER A 61 9.88 -7.82 -4.68
C SER A 61 11.21 -7.12 -5.04
N GLN A 62 11.19 -5.99 -5.74
CA GLN A 62 12.43 -5.37 -6.23
C GLN A 62 13.23 -4.58 -5.16
N SER A 63 12.63 -4.12 -4.07
CA SER A 63 13.38 -3.81 -2.84
C SER A 63 12.47 -3.69 -1.62
N LYS A 64 12.94 -4.19 -0.47
CA LYS A 64 12.28 -4.00 0.84
C LYS A 64 12.04 -2.52 1.16
N MET A 65 12.88 -1.63 0.62
CA MET A 65 12.72 -0.17 0.73
C MET A 65 11.49 0.36 0.00
N LYS A 66 11.27 -0.04 -1.26
CA LYS A 66 10.08 0.37 -2.03
C LYS A 66 8.79 -0.11 -1.37
N GLN A 67 8.81 -1.29 -0.77
CA GLN A 67 7.67 -1.80 -0.01
C GLN A 67 7.36 -0.94 1.22
N ILE A 68 8.37 -0.61 2.05
CA ILE A 68 8.15 0.23 3.23
C ILE A 68 7.60 1.60 2.84
N LEU A 69 8.14 2.20 1.77
CA LEU A 69 7.65 3.48 1.28
C LEU A 69 6.21 3.39 0.76
N CYS A 70 5.87 2.34 0.02
CA CYS A 70 4.48 2.11 -0.40
C CYS A 70 3.56 1.94 0.81
N ASP A 71 4.00 1.23 1.86
CA ASP A 71 3.21 1.01 3.07
C ASP A 71 3.00 2.30 3.87
N ASP A 72 3.99 3.21 3.86
CA ASP A 72 3.91 4.52 4.50
C ASP A 72 3.04 5.51 3.69
N LEU A 73 3.15 5.53 2.35
CA LEU A 73 2.35 6.39 1.46
C LEU A 73 0.90 5.92 1.33
N PHE A 74 0.70 4.61 1.32
CA PHE A 74 -0.59 3.97 1.15
C PHE A 74 -0.86 3.11 2.40
N PRO A 75 -1.34 3.73 3.50
CA PRO A 75 -1.48 3.03 4.77
C PRO A 75 -2.47 1.86 4.65
N ARG A 76 -2.17 0.77 5.34
CA ARG A 76 -3.01 -0.44 5.39
C ARG A 76 -3.71 -0.61 6.73
N ARG A 77 -4.86 -1.28 6.70
CA ARG A 77 -5.66 -1.69 7.85
C ARG A 77 -5.79 -3.21 7.88
N LYS A 78 -5.60 -3.81 9.05
CA LYS A 78 -5.90 -5.24 9.27
C LYS A 78 -7.41 -5.47 9.14
N THR A 79 -7.78 -6.45 8.35
CA THR A 79 -9.17 -6.89 8.17
C THR A 79 -9.21 -8.43 8.17
N LEU A 80 -10.28 -8.96 8.75
CA LEU A 80 -10.60 -10.38 8.69
C LEU A 80 -11.51 -10.67 7.49
N VAL A 81 -11.14 -11.63 6.65
CA VAL A 81 -11.90 -12.07 5.49
C VAL A 81 -12.01 -13.59 5.53
N SER A 82 -13.23 -14.13 5.40
CA SER A 82 -13.44 -15.58 5.36
C SER A 82 -13.68 -16.03 3.92
N VAL A 83 -12.82 -16.88 3.36
CA VAL A 83 -12.92 -17.28 1.95
C VAL A 83 -13.21 -18.78 1.82
N ASP A 84 -13.89 -19.16 0.74
CA ASP A 84 -13.90 -20.56 0.30
C ASP A 84 -12.48 -20.93 -0.16
N LYS A 85 -11.84 -21.88 0.54
CA LYS A 85 -10.44 -22.21 0.29
C LYS A 85 -10.19 -22.67 -1.16
N ALA A 86 -11.02 -23.56 -1.68
CA ALA A 86 -10.80 -24.15 -3.01
C ALA A 86 -11.00 -23.12 -4.12
N LEU A 87 -12.02 -22.28 -3.97
CA LEU A 87 -12.27 -21.14 -4.87
C LEU A 87 -11.10 -20.15 -4.82
N PHE A 88 -10.67 -19.77 -3.61
CA PHE A 88 -9.62 -18.77 -3.43
C PHE A 88 -8.26 -19.26 -3.93
N ASP A 89 -7.92 -20.54 -3.72
CA ASP A 89 -6.70 -21.13 -4.27
C ASP A 89 -6.72 -21.15 -5.81
N SER A 90 -7.90 -21.39 -6.42
CA SER A 90 -8.06 -21.31 -7.88
C SER A 90 -7.95 -19.88 -8.39
N PHE A 91 -8.55 -18.93 -7.68
CA PHE A 91 -8.43 -17.50 -7.98
C PHE A 91 -6.98 -17.03 -7.93
N LYS A 92 -6.22 -17.41 -6.90
CA LYS A 92 -4.78 -17.09 -6.79
C LYS A 92 -3.96 -17.65 -7.95
N ARG A 93 -4.25 -18.88 -8.41
CA ARG A 93 -3.60 -19.47 -9.59
C ARG A 93 -3.89 -18.67 -10.85
N MET A 94 -5.16 -18.30 -11.07
CA MET A 94 -5.54 -17.48 -12.23
C MET A 94 -4.89 -16.09 -12.21
N ILE A 95 -4.78 -15.46 -11.03
CA ILE A 95 -4.04 -14.20 -10.88
C ILE A 95 -2.57 -14.39 -11.28
N LEU A 96 -1.92 -15.45 -10.81
CA LEU A 96 -0.52 -15.73 -11.11
C LEU A 96 -0.31 -15.91 -12.62
N GLU A 97 -1.14 -16.73 -13.25
CA GLU A 97 -1.12 -16.95 -14.70
C GLU A 97 -1.30 -15.64 -15.48
N ARG A 98 -2.27 -14.82 -15.07
CA ARG A 98 -2.52 -13.50 -15.65
C ARG A 98 -1.33 -12.56 -15.52
N SER A 99 -0.66 -12.61 -14.37
CA SER A 99 0.48 -11.75 -14.08
C SER A 99 1.64 -12.04 -15.04
N PHE A 100 1.85 -13.30 -15.42
CA PHE A 100 2.85 -13.68 -16.43
C PHE A 100 2.52 -13.13 -17.81
N GLN A 101 1.24 -13.13 -18.17
CA GLN A 101 0.80 -12.63 -19.47
C GLN A 101 0.93 -11.11 -19.56
N LEU A 102 0.64 -10.40 -18.48
CA LEU A 102 0.58 -8.93 -18.49
C LEU A 102 1.93 -8.26 -18.18
N TYR A 103 2.78 -8.87 -17.35
CA TYR A 103 3.94 -8.19 -16.77
C TYR A 103 5.28 -8.88 -17.03
N GLU A 104 5.31 -9.95 -17.85
CA GLU A 104 6.53 -10.71 -18.18
C GLU A 104 7.36 -11.16 -16.94
N VAL A 105 6.69 -11.35 -15.80
CA VAL A 105 7.37 -11.71 -14.55
C VAL A 105 7.81 -13.17 -14.54
N ASP A 106 8.96 -13.47 -13.91
CA ASP A 106 9.44 -14.85 -13.78
C ASP A 106 8.51 -15.67 -12.88
N LYS A 107 8.12 -16.86 -13.36
CA LYS A 107 7.25 -17.80 -12.65
C LYS A 107 7.81 -18.27 -11.31
N ASN A 108 9.11 -18.22 -11.14
CA ASN A 108 9.79 -18.67 -9.92
C ASN A 108 9.94 -17.54 -8.89
N GLU A 109 9.74 -16.27 -9.29
CA GLU A 109 9.97 -15.12 -8.43
C GLU A 109 8.69 -14.55 -7.81
N VAL A 110 7.52 -14.95 -8.34
CA VAL A 110 6.23 -14.38 -7.92
C VAL A 110 5.38 -15.39 -7.18
N VAL A 111 5.10 -15.09 -5.92
CA VAL A 111 4.09 -15.79 -5.12
C VAL A 111 2.93 -14.85 -4.85
N ILE A 112 1.72 -15.24 -5.28
CA ILE A 112 0.51 -14.48 -4.96
C ILE A 112 0.19 -14.63 -3.48
N SER A 113 0.41 -13.55 -2.74
CA SER A 113 0.04 -13.48 -1.32
C SER A 113 -1.49 -13.42 -1.16
N ASN A 114 -1.99 -13.86 0.00
CA ASN A 114 -3.41 -13.73 0.33
C ASN A 114 -3.86 -12.27 0.32
N ARG A 115 -2.98 -11.36 0.77
CA ARG A 115 -3.20 -9.92 0.71
C ARG A 115 -3.48 -9.45 -0.72
N TYR A 116 -2.55 -9.72 -1.64
CA TYR A 116 -2.67 -9.26 -3.04
C TYR A 116 -3.95 -9.81 -3.70
N ALA A 117 -4.28 -11.07 -3.45
CA ALA A 117 -5.51 -11.66 -3.98
C ALA A 117 -6.77 -10.99 -3.44
N VAL A 118 -6.83 -10.69 -2.14
CA VAL A 118 -7.95 -9.93 -1.56
C VAL A 118 -8.02 -8.52 -2.14
N GLU A 119 -6.91 -7.80 -2.23
CA GLU A 119 -6.86 -6.46 -2.83
C GLU A 119 -7.33 -6.46 -4.29
N THR A 120 -6.91 -7.47 -5.07
CA THR A 120 -7.35 -7.65 -6.47
C THR A 120 -8.86 -7.82 -6.54
N ALA A 121 -9.44 -8.68 -5.69
CA ALA A 121 -10.88 -8.88 -5.66
C ALA A 121 -11.63 -7.59 -5.32
N LEU A 122 -11.19 -6.84 -4.30
CA LEU A 122 -11.82 -5.58 -3.92
C LEU A 122 -11.69 -4.51 -5.01
N TRP A 123 -10.51 -4.39 -5.62
CA TRP A 123 -10.29 -3.45 -6.71
C TRP A 123 -11.14 -3.77 -7.94
N LEU A 124 -11.27 -5.05 -8.31
CA LEU A 124 -12.14 -5.48 -9.41
C LEU A 124 -13.59 -5.08 -9.18
N THR A 125 -14.10 -5.27 -7.96
CA THR A 125 -15.48 -4.87 -7.62
C THR A 125 -15.66 -3.36 -7.66
N VAL A 126 -14.71 -2.61 -7.09
CA VAL A 126 -14.72 -1.14 -7.14
C VAL A 126 -14.72 -0.65 -8.60
N ARG A 127 -13.88 -1.24 -9.45
CA ARG A 127 -13.83 -0.93 -10.89
C ARG A 127 -15.12 -1.29 -11.63
N ALA A 128 -15.69 -2.46 -11.35
CA ALA A 128 -16.93 -2.93 -12.00
C ALA A 128 -18.15 -2.08 -11.64
N ASN A 129 -18.11 -1.38 -10.51
CA ASN A 129 -19.12 -0.43 -10.06
C ASN A 129 -18.78 1.03 -10.44
N GLU A 130 -17.79 1.23 -11.32
CA GLU A 130 -17.34 2.55 -11.78
C GLU A 130 -16.93 3.50 -10.63
N LEU A 131 -16.57 2.94 -9.47
CA LEU A 131 -16.04 3.68 -8.33
C LEU A 131 -14.54 3.92 -8.55
N ILE A 132 -14.21 4.63 -9.64
CA ILE A 132 -12.84 4.79 -10.14
C ILE A 132 -11.94 5.36 -9.04
N ARG A 133 -10.89 4.60 -8.68
CA ARG A 133 -9.77 5.06 -7.86
C ARG A 133 -8.60 5.31 -8.80
N ASN A 134 -8.39 6.57 -9.19
CA ASN A 134 -7.14 7.04 -9.79
C ASN A 134 -6.07 7.17 -8.69
N ASP A 135 -5.90 6.11 -7.92
CA ASP A 135 -4.86 6.05 -6.90
C ASP A 135 -3.56 5.68 -7.62
N PRO A 136 -2.49 6.48 -7.50
CA PRO A 136 -1.18 6.19 -8.08
C PRO A 136 -0.71 4.77 -7.78
N TYR A 137 -1.13 4.19 -6.66
CA TYR A 137 -0.79 2.82 -6.32
C TYR A 137 -1.29 1.78 -7.33
N PHE A 138 -2.40 1.99 -8.03
CA PHE A 138 -2.96 1.04 -9.01
C PHE A 138 -2.50 1.31 -10.44
N ASP A 139 -1.55 2.22 -10.62
CA ASP A 139 -0.96 2.56 -11.90
C ASP A 139 0.57 2.54 -11.74
N ASP A 140 1.22 1.55 -12.34
CA ASP A 140 2.66 1.37 -12.17
C ASP A 140 3.47 2.52 -12.78
N GLU A 141 2.99 3.11 -13.88
CA GLU A 141 3.65 4.24 -14.52
C GLU A 141 3.53 5.49 -13.64
N LEU A 142 2.31 5.80 -13.19
CA LEU A 142 2.06 6.94 -12.31
C LEU A 142 2.77 6.78 -10.96
N LEU A 143 2.79 5.57 -10.40
CA LEU A 143 3.55 5.29 -9.17
C LEU A 143 5.03 5.59 -9.38
N LEU A 144 5.65 5.07 -10.43
CA LEU A 144 7.08 5.29 -10.68
C LEU A 144 7.41 6.77 -10.89
N GLN A 145 6.52 7.52 -11.55
CA GLN A 145 6.66 8.98 -11.70
C GLN A 145 6.54 9.72 -10.35
N GLN A 146 5.71 9.22 -9.43
CA GLN A 146 5.54 9.83 -8.11
C GLN A 146 6.57 9.41 -7.08
N LEU A 147 7.25 8.29 -7.29
CA LEU A 147 8.29 7.77 -6.39
C LEU A 147 9.64 8.49 -6.57
N ASP A 148 9.64 9.82 -6.63
CA ASP A 148 10.83 10.59 -6.26
C ASP A 148 10.98 10.52 -4.73
N ILE A 149 11.68 9.48 -4.28
CA ILE A 149 11.87 9.15 -2.86
C ILE A 149 12.43 10.35 -2.11
N GLN A 150 13.38 11.06 -2.72
CA GLN A 150 14.01 12.22 -2.11
C GLN A 150 13.00 13.34 -1.94
N GLN A 151 12.18 13.62 -2.96
CA GLN A 151 11.13 14.64 -2.83
C GLN A 151 10.00 14.26 -1.89
N ILE A 152 9.62 12.99 -1.82
CA ILE A 152 8.65 12.52 -0.83
C ILE A 152 9.17 12.77 0.59
N ILE A 153 10.45 12.44 0.84
CA ILE A 153 11.07 12.68 2.14
C ILE A 153 11.12 14.18 2.44
N ILE A 154 11.57 15.01 1.50
CA ILE A 154 11.64 16.47 1.65
C ILE A 154 10.25 17.06 1.93
N GLY A 155 9.24 16.67 1.14
CA GLY A 155 7.85 17.08 1.33
C GLY A 155 7.33 16.69 2.71
N SER A 156 7.60 15.46 3.16
CA SER A 156 7.18 15.01 4.50
C SER A 156 7.84 15.79 5.63
N LEU A 157 9.13 16.15 5.49
CA LEU A 157 9.87 16.95 6.46
C LEU A 157 9.27 18.36 6.56
N ASN A 158 8.96 18.96 5.42
CA ASN A 158 8.31 20.26 5.34
C ASN A 158 6.90 20.25 5.92
N ASN A 159 6.09 19.23 5.61
CA ASN A 159 4.76 19.08 6.19
C ASN A 159 4.81 18.97 7.72
N VAL A 160 5.72 18.16 8.26
CA VAL A 160 5.91 18.10 9.71
C VAL A 160 6.41 19.42 10.26
N ALA A 161 7.35 20.10 9.59
CA ALA A 161 7.83 21.42 10.01
C ALA A 161 6.67 22.42 10.13
N SER A 162 5.75 22.42 9.16
CA SER A 162 4.52 23.22 9.20
C SER A 162 3.61 22.86 10.39
N ILE A 163 3.49 21.57 10.74
CA ILE A 163 2.70 21.12 11.90
C ILE A 163 3.32 21.59 13.21
N VAL A 164 4.65 21.48 13.36
CA VAL A 164 5.33 21.85 14.62
C VAL A 164 5.74 23.32 14.69
N GLY A 165 5.63 24.07 13.58
CA GLY A 165 5.97 25.48 13.47
C GLY A 165 7.47 25.78 13.39
N HIS A 166 8.33 24.78 13.23
CA HIS A 166 9.79 24.93 13.19
C HIS A 166 10.47 23.70 12.55
N SER A 167 11.79 23.76 12.32
CA SER A 167 12.54 22.59 11.83
C SER A 167 12.43 21.41 12.81
N PRO A 168 11.88 20.25 12.41
CA PRO A 168 11.53 19.19 13.34
C PRO A 168 12.77 18.47 13.88
N THR A 169 12.63 17.95 15.10
CA THR A 169 13.53 16.92 15.62
C THR A 169 13.16 15.56 15.07
N ALA A 170 14.09 14.60 15.12
CA ALA A 170 13.78 13.21 14.79
C ALA A 170 12.59 12.66 15.59
N ARG A 171 12.48 13.02 16.87
CA ARG A 171 11.36 12.60 17.74
C ARG A 171 10.03 13.25 17.35
N GLN A 172 10.04 14.54 17.05
CA GLN A 172 8.84 15.24 16.58
C GLN A 172 8.41 14.72 15.21
N TYR A 173 9.36 14.47 14.31
CA TYR A 173 9.10 13.84 13.03
C TYR A 173 8.41 12.50 13.21
N GLU A 174 8.98 11.57 13.98
CA GLU A 174 8.36 10.26 14.18
C GLU A 174 6.96 10.33 14.82
N LYS A 175 6.73 11.33 15.69
CA LYS A 175 5.41 11.56 16.30
C LYS A 175 4.36 12.03 15.28
N HIS A 176 4.74 12.88 14.33
CA HIS A 176 3.79 13.56 13.43
C HIS A 176 3.79 13.00 12.00
N ARG A 177 4.78 12.18 11.61
CA ARG A 177 4.95 11.69 10.24
C ARG A 177 3.70 11.02 9.69
N LYS A 178 2.97 10.24 10.49
CA LYS A 178 1.77 9.52 10.03
C LYS A 178 0.65 10.48 9.63
N ALA A 179 0.49 11.58 10.37
CA ALA A 179 -0.47 12.62 10.01
C ALA A 179 -0.01 13.44 8.79
N ALA A 180 1.30 13.55 8.59
CA ALA A 180 1.92 14.25 7.46
C ALA A 180 2.16 13.38 6.22
N GLY A 181 1.73 12.10 6.22
CA GLY A 181 1.99 11.14 5.13
C GLY A 181 3.47 10.78 4.94
N GLY A 182 4.30 10.93 5.99
CA GLY A 182 5.75 10.79 5.93
C GLY A 182 6.29 9.39 6.25
N PRO A 183 7.38 8.96 5.58
CA PRO A 183 8.01 7.67 5.81
C PRO A 183 8.68 7.58 7.18
N SER A 184 9.01 6.37 7.63
CA SER A 184 9.70 6.18 8.92
C SER A 184 11.07 6.86 9.01
N LEU A 185 11.50 7.24 10.23
CA LEU A 185 12.82 7.84 10.43
C LEU A 185 13.99 6.95 9.95
N SER A 186 13.85 5.62 10.11
CA SER A 186 14.86 4.67 9.63
C SER A 186 14.99 4.70 8.11
N PHE A 187 13.88 4.88 7.40
CA PHE A 187 13.88 5.01 5.95
C PHE A 187 14.63 6.27 5.50
N ILE A 188 14.34 7.42 6.11
CA ILE A 188 15.04 8.68 5.82
C ILE A 188 16.55 8.55 5.98
N LYS A 189 17.00 7.91 7.07
CA LYS A 189 18.43 7.70 7.32
C LYS A 189 19.08 6.79 6.29
N ASN A 190 18.37 5.78 5.79
CA ASN A 190 18.94 4.91 4.76
C ASN A 190 19.11 5.65 3.43
N GLU A 191 18.18 6.56 3.10
CA GLU A 191 18.23 7.32 1.85
C GLU A 191 19.25 8.47 1.91
N PHE A 192 19.25 9.25 2.98
CA PHE A 192 20.08 10.46 3.12
C PHE A 192 21.33 10.28 3.98
N GLY A 193 21.60 9.08 4.50
CA GLY A 193 22.66 8.79 5.47
C GLY A 193 22.28 9.21 6.91
N THR A 194 21.81 10.45 7.08
CA THR A 194 21.36 10.96 8.38
C THR A 194 20.12 11.83 8.28
N PHE A 195 19.40 11.97 9.42
CA PHE A 195 18.23 12.85 9.49
C PHE A 195 18.60 14.34 9.33
N ASN A 196 19.79 14.76 9.78
CA ASN A 196 20.26 16.13 9.55
C ASN A 196 20.57 16.38 8.07
N GLU A 197 21.16 15.42 7.36
CA GLU A 197 21.38 15.55 5.92
C GLU A 197 20.05 15.67 5.17
N ALA A 198 19.05 14.85 5.51
CA ALA A 198 17.71 14.98 4.93
C ALA A 198 17.10 16.38 5.18
N LYS A 199 17.23 16.91 6.41
CA LYS A 199 16.79 18.28 6.72
C LYS A 199 17.53 19.34 5.91
N ARG A 200 18.85 19.19 5.74
CA ARG A 200 19.66 20.09 4.91
C ARG A 200 19.19 20.10 3.47
N PHE A 201 18.91 18.91 2.90
CA PHE A 201 18.33 18.79 1.55
C PHE A 201 16.92 19.42 1.46
N ALA A 202 16.14 19.35 2.54
CA ALA A 202 14.84 20.03 2.63
C ALA A 202 14.92 21.54 2.89
N GLY A 203 16.12 22.13 3.02
CA GLY A 203 16.31 23.55 3.36
C GLY A 203 15.95 23.88 4.82
N LEU A 204 15.87 22.89 5.69
CA LEU A 204 15.50 23.04 7.10
C LEU A 204 16.73 23.13 8.00
N GLU A 205 16.62 23.90 9.08
CA GLU A 205 17.71 24.07 10.04
C GLU A 205 18.15 22.75 10.68
N GLU A 206 19.46 22.52 10.72
CA GLU A 206 20.04 21.38 11.41
C GLU A 206 20.09 21.61 12.92
N ARG A 207 20.02 20.53 13.70
CA ARG A 207 20.43 20.65 15.10
C ARG A 207 21.95 20.54 15.18
N PRO A 208 22.64 21.46 15.88
CA PRO A 208 24.08 21.33 16.09
C PRO A 208 24.35 19.99 16.77
N ARG A 209 25.33 19.24 16.26
CA ARG A 209 25.84 18.06 16.98
C ARG A 209 26.32 18.57 18.33
N GLY A 210 25.69 18.12 19.40
CA GLY A 210 26.14 18.42 20.75
C GLY A 210 27.61 18.01 20.83
N LYS A 211 28.51 18.98 21.01
CA LYS A 211 29.89 18.69 21.36
C LYS A 211 29.80 17.85 22.64
N ASN A 212 30.34 16.64 22.60
CA ASN A 212 30.58 15.84 23.80
C ASN A 212 31.33 16.74 24.80
N GLN A 213 30.62 17.34 25.75
CA GLN A 213 31.24 17.76 26.99
C GLN A 213 31.67 16.46 27.65
N LYS A 214 32.95 16.12 27.44
CA LYS A 214 33.66 15.20 28.31
C LYS A 214 33.46 15.76 29.72
N TYR A 215 32.71 15.04 30.55
CA TYR A 215 32.83 15.19 31.99
C TYR A 215 34.30 14.87 32.30
N ILE A 216 35.08 15.91 32.60
CA ILE A 216 36.38 15.82 33.27
C ILE A 216 36.10 15.64 34.75
#